data_AF-A0AA43II21-F1
#
_entry.id   AF-A0AA43II21-F1
#
_cell.length_a   1.000
_cell.length_b   1.000
_cell.length_c   1.000
_cell.angle_alpha   90.00
_cell.angle_beta   90.00
_cell.angle_gamma   90.00
#
_symmetry.space_group_name_H-M   'P 1'
#
loop_
_entity.id
_entity.type
_entity.pdbx_description
1 polymer ?
#
loop_
_entity_poly.entity_id
_entity_poly.type
_entity_poly.pdbx_seq_one_letter_code
_entity_poly.pdbx_strand_id
1 'polypeptide(L)'
;MTPAQAKKEIEQLTKAINYHNELYYQQNRSEISDLEFDSLLAKLATLEETFPQLRQPDSPTQRVGGTITKTFNTVYHKYPMLSLGNTYSQEELEDFDARVAKGLDDEDYTYFCELKFDGVSISLIYE
;
A
#
# COMPACT_ATOMS: atom_id res chain seq x y z
N MET A 1 -2.90 -11.03 35.89
CA MET A 1 -2.68 -9.55 35.92
C MET A 1 -3.92 -8.90 36.53
N THR A 2 -3.77 -7.91 37.41
CA THR A 2 -4.93 -7.19 37.96
C THR A 2 -5.45 -6.13 36.98
N PRO A 3 -6.71 -5.67 37.07
CA PRO A 3 -7.21 -4.60 36.21
C PRO A 3 -6.39 -3.31 36.26
N ALA A 4 -5.83 -2.97 37.42
CA ALA A 4 -4.96 -1.79 37.57
C ALA A 4 -3.61 -1.96 36.86
N GLN A 5 -3.02 -3.17 36.92
CA GLN A 5 -1.82 -3.51 36.16
C GLN A 5 -2.10 -3.52 34.66
N ALA A 6 -3.25 -4.08 34.25
CA ALA A 6 -3.69 -4.15 32.87
C ALA A 6 -3.83 -2.75 32.26
N LYS A 7 -4.46 -1.84 32.99
CA LYS A 7 -4.63 -0.45 32.55
C LYS A 7 -3.29 0.22 32.30
N LYS A 8 -2.33 0.08 33.22
CA LYS A 8 -1.00 0.65 33.08
C LYS A 8 -0.24 0.07 31.89
N GLU A 9 -0.34 -1.24 31.68
CA GLU A 9 0.31 -1.92 30.55
C GLU A 9 -0.31 -1.50 29.20
N ILE A 10 -1.64 -1.40 29.13
CA ILE A 10 -2.37 -0.90 27.95
C ILE A 10 -1.93 0.53 27.63
N GLU A 11 -1.87 1.42 28.62
CA GLU A 11 -1.41 2.80 28.42
C GLU A 11 0.04 2.86 27.89
N GLN A 12 0.92 2.00 28.40
CA GLN A 12 2.31 1.92 27.94
C GLN A 12 2.43 1.41 26.51
N LEU A 13 1.72 0.31 26.18
CA LEU A 13 1.72 -0.27 24.85
C LEU A 13 1.11 0.69 23.82
N THR A 14 -0.03 1.30 24.14
CA THR A 14 -0.67 2.31 23.28
C THR A 14 0.28 3.47 22.99
N LYS A 15 0.99 3.98 24.01
CA LYS A 15 1.98 5.05 23.82
C LYS A 15 3.15 4.63 22.93
N ALA A 16 3.70 3.43 23.14
CA ALA A 16 4.80 2.91 22.34
C ALA A 16 4.40 2.70 20.87
N ILE A 17 3.26 2.06 20.63
CA ILE A 17 2.74 1.79 19.29
C ILE A 17 2.46 3.11 18.55
N ASN A 18 1.83 4.08 19.22
CA ASN A 18 1.57 5.39 18.61
C ASN A 18 2.86 6.15 18.26
N TYR A 19 3.89 6.06 19.12
CA TYR A 19 5.20 6.64 18.83
C TYR A 19 5.84 6.00 17.59
N HIS A 20 5.83 4.67 17.47
CA HIS A 20 6.35 3.98 16.29
C HIS A 20 5.52 4.26 15.03
N ASN A 21 4.20 4.37 15.15
CA ASN A 21 3.34 4.81 14.05
C ASN A 21 3.68 6.22 13.57
N GLU A 22 3.93 7.16 14.49
CA GLU A 22 4.34 8.53 14.13
C GLU A 22 5.67 8.53 13.36
N LEU A 23 6.66 7.81 13.86
CA LEU A 23 7.95 7.65 13.18
C LEU A 23 7.77 7.06 11.77
N TYR A 24 7.00 5.99 11.65
CA TYR A 24 6.80 5.29 10.39
C TYR A 24 6.05 6.16 9.37
N TYR A 25 4.88 6.68 9.74
CA TYR A 25 3.99 7.36 8.79
C TYR A 25 4.32 8.84 8.56
N GLN A 26 4.90 9.52 9.54
CA GLN A 26 5.18 10.97 9.43
C GLN A 26 6.66 11.26 9.17
N GLN A 27 7.56 10.42 9.68
CA GLN A 27 9.00 10.66 9.61
C GLN A 27 9.72 9.71 8.63
N ASN A 28 9.00 8.77 8.01
CA ASN A 28 9.55 7.71 7.15
C ASN A 28 10.74 6.99 7.80
N ARG A 29 10.64 6.76 9.12
CA ARG A 29 11.70 6.19 9.94
C ARG A 29 11.14 5.00 10.71
N SER A 30 11.86 3.88 10.69
CA SER A 30 11.57 2.75 11.58
C SER A 30 12.70 2.55 12.59
N GLU A 31 12.34 2.43 13.86
CA GLU A 31 13.28 2.11 14.96
C GLU A 31 13.23 0.64 15.37
N ILE A 32 12.15 -0.07 15.00
CA ILE A 32 11.93 -1.48 15.32
C ILE A 32 11.55 -2.23 14.04
N SER A 33 11.74 -3.54 14.04
CA SER A 33 11.28 -4.40 12.95
C SER A 33 9.75 -4.56 12.95
N ASP A 34 9.20 -4.92 11.81
CA ASP A 34 7.76 -5.22 11.67
C ASP A 34 7.32 -6.31 12.65
N LEU A 35 8.15 -7.33 12.87
CA LEU A 35 7.89 -8.40 13.83
C LEU A 35 7.76 -7.89 15.28
N GLU A 36 8.63 -6.95 15.67
CA GLU A 36 8.58 -6.33 17.00
C GLU A 36 7.34 -5.46 17.15
N PHE A 37 6.98 -4.69 16.12
CA PHE A 37 5.78 -3.88 16.10
C PHE A 37 4.51 -4.75 16.21
N ASP A 38 4.42 -5.81 15.41
CA ASP A 38 3.31 -6.76 15.42
C ASP A 38 3.19 -7.45 16.79
N SER A 39 4.32 -7.76 17.42
CA SER A 39 4.33 -8.34 18.78
C SER A 39 3.76 -7.37 19.83
N LEU A 40 4.07 -6.08 19.74
CA LEU A 40 3.48 -5.05 20.61
C LEU A 40 1.97 -4.93 20.38
N LEU A 41 1.55 -4.89 19.12
CA LEU A 41 0.15 -4.75 18.74
C LEU A 41 -0.68 -5.97 19.17
N ALA A 42 -0.17 -7.19 18.96
CA ALA A 42 -0.81 -8.43 19.39
C ALA A 42 -0.92 -8.51 20.92
N LYS A 43 0.12 -8.08 21.65
CA LYS A 43 0.07 -8.00 23.11
C LYS A 43 -1.01 -7.03 23.58
N LEU A 44 -1.10 -5.84 22.98
CA LEU A 44 -2.15 -4.86 23.30
C LEU A 44 -3.55 -5.43 23.02
N ALA A 45 -3.76 -6.05 21.85
CA ALA A 45 -5.03 -6.68 21.48
C ALA A 45 -5.45 -7.76 22.50
N THR A 46 -4.51 -8.62 22.91
CA THR A 46 -4.76 -9.66 23.92
C THR A 46 -5.23 -9.06 25.26
N LEU A 47 -4.63 -7.94 25.67
CA LEU A 47 -5.01 -7.26 26.92
C LEU A 47 -6.38 -6.61 26.82
N GLU A 48 -6.71 -6.00 25.69
CA GLU A 48 -8.02 -5.40 25.45
C GLU A 48 -9.14 -6.45 25.37
N GLU A 49 -8.86 -7.63 24.81
CA GLU A 49 -9.79 -8.77 24.82
C GLU A 49 -9.99 -9.32 26.23
N THR A 50 -8.92 -9.41 27.02
CA THR A 50 -8.98 -9.92 28.40
C THR A 50 -9.66 -8.91 29.34
N PHE A 51 -9.53 -7.61 29.07
CA PHE A 51 -10.13 -6.53 29.85
C PHE A 51 -10.93 -5.57 28.96
N PRO A 52 -12.11 -5.99 28.43
CA PRO A 52 -12.89 -5.20 27.47
C PRO A 52 -13.26 -3.80 27.97
N GLN A 53 -13.43 -3.64 29.29
CA GLN A 53 -13.74 -2.36 29.93
C GLN A 53 -12.59 -1.34 29.87
N LEU A 54 -11.37 -1.76 29.54
CA LEU A 54 -10.19 -0.90 29.41
C LEU A 54 -9.88 -0.52 27.96
N ARG A 55 -10.61 -1.08 26.99
CA ARG A 55 -10.43 -0.80 25.57
C ARG A 55 -10.85 0.63 25.25
N GLN A 56 -9.92 1.41 24.69
CA GLN A 56 -10.19 2.80 24.30
C GLN A 56 -10.65 2.89 22.84
N PRO A 57 -11.62 3.77 22.48
CA PRO A 57 -12.10 3.91 21.10
C PRO A 57 -11.01 4.31 20.08
N ASP A 58 -9.98 5.01 20.53
CA ASP A 58 -8.85 5.47 19.73
C ASP A 58 -7.61 4.56 19.80
N SER A 59 -7.78 3.36 20.38
CA SER A 59 -6.71 2.37 20.48
C SER A 59 -6.11 2.04 19.11
N PRO A 60 -4.77 1.90 19.00
CA PRO A 60 -4.13 1.54 17.74
C PRO A 60 -4.54 0.14 17.23
N THR A 61 -5.09 -0.74 18.07
CA THR A 61 -5.66 -2.04 17.63
C THR A 61 -6.91 -1.88 16.75
N GLN A 62 -7.55 -0.70 16.78
CA GLN A 62 -8.76 -0.38 16.03
C GLN A 62 -8.49 0.44 14.77
N ARG A 63 -7.23 0.85 14.55
CA ARG A 63 -6.83 1.67 13.40
C ARG A 63 -5.96 0.85 12.47
N VAL A 64 -6.34 0.81 11.20
CA VAL A 64 -5.48 0.28 10.13
C VAL A 64 -4.94 1.48 9.35
N GLY A 65 -3.62 1.60 9.26
CA GLY A 65 -2.97 2.71 8.58
C GLY A 65 -2.70 3.93 9.47
N GLY A 66 -1.83 4.81 9.00
CA GLY A 66 -1.38 6.00 9.71
C GLY A 66 -2.20 7.26 9.46
N THR A 67 -1.61 8.40 9.83
CA THR A 67 -2.17 9.73 9.54
C THR A 67 -2.16 10.00 8.03
N ILE A 68 -3.15 10.74 7.53
CA ILE A 68 -3.22 11.17 6.13
C ILE A 68 -2.05 12.14 5.85
N THR A 69 -0.97 11.63 5.25
CA THR A 69 0.11 12.48 4.73
C THR A 69 -0.32 13.00 3.36
N LYS A 70 -0.42 14.33 3.22
CA LYS A 70 -0.78 15.00 1.95
C LYS A 70 0.43 15.35 1.09
N THR A 71 1.63 15.03 1.56
CA THR A 71 2.89 15.45 0.93
C THR A 71 3.59 14.24 0.36
N PHE A 72 3.70 14.19 -0.96
CA PHE A 72 4.46 13.17 -1.68
C PHE A 72 5.66 13.83 -2.35
N ASN A 73 6.84 13.26 -2.17
CA ASN A 73 8.02 13.71 -2.90
C ASN A 73 7.89 13.32 -4.37
N THR A 74 8.18 14.26 -5.27
CA THR A 74 8.25 13.96 -6.70
C THR A 74 9.50 13.14 -7.00
N VAL A 75 9.35 12.04 -7.72
CA VAL A 75 10.46 11.20 -8.18
C VAL A 75 10.50 11.19 -9.71
N TYR A 76 11.71 11.13 -10.26
CA TYR A 76 11.89 10.95 -11.70
C TYR A 76 11.85 9.46 -12.04
N HIS A 77 10.99 9.09 -12.99
CA HIS A 77 10.98 7.71 -13.49
C HIS A 77 12.22 7.46 -14.35
N LYS A 78 12.93 6.35 -14.09
CA LYS A 78 14.09 5.91 -14.87
C LYS A 78 13.75 5.70 -16.35
N TYR A 79 12.55 5.19 -16.61
CA TYR A 79 12.00 5.00 -17.95
C TYR A 79 10.66 5.75 -18.06
N PRO A 80 10.35 6.37 -19.20
CA PRO A 80 9.05 7.02 -19.41
C PRO A 80 7.90 6.03 -19.27
N MET A 81 6.87 6.40 -18.50
CA MET A 81 5.62 5.64 -18.44
C MET A 81 4.73 6.06 -19.61
N LEU A 82 4.74 5.25 -20.68
CA LEU A 82 3.99 5.52 -21.91
C LEU A 82 2.49 5.28 -21.73
N SER A 83 1.69 6.01 -22.51
CA SER A 83 0.25 5.77 -22.64
C SER A 83 -0.05 5.03 -23.95
N LEU A 84 -1.16 4.29 -23.98
CA LEU A 84 -1.64 3.61 -25.17
C LEU A 84 -2.64 4.49 -25.93
N GLY A 85 -2.69 4.33 -27.25
CA GLY A 85 -3.79 4.86 -28.06
C GLY A 85 -5.08 4.09 -27.79
N ASN A 86 -6.22 4.77 -27.88
CA ASN A 86 -7.54 4.15 -27.74
C ASN A 86 -8.13 3.80 -29.10
N THR A 87 -8.95 2.75 -29.12
CA THR A 87 -9.79 2.36 -30.26
C THR A 87 -11.20 2.06 -29.76
N TYR A 88 -12.20 2.41 -30.55
CA TYR A 88 -13.62 2.26 -30.20
C TYR A 88 -14.44 1.50 -31.25
N SER A 89 -13.82 1.16 -32.38
CA SER A 89 -14.46 0.40 -33.45
C SER A 89 -13.56 -0.75 -33.92
N GLN A 90 -14.18 -1.71 -34.61
CA GLN A 90 -13.45 -2.80 -35.26
C GLN A 90 -12.56 -2.27 -36.39
N GLU A 91 -13.04 -1.30 -37.17
CA GLU A 91 -12.30 -0.68 -38.28
C GLU A 91 -11.00 -0.02 -37.79
N GLU A 92 -11.04 0.71 -36.68
CA GLU A 92 -9.84 1.31 -36.08
C GLU A 92 -8.80 0.26 -35.64
N LEU A 93 -9.26 -0.93 -35.23
CA LEU A 93 -8.40 -2.04 -34.85
C LEU A 93 -7.78 -2.72 -36.09
N GLU A 94 -8.56 -2.90 -37.15
CA GLU A 94 -8.07 -3.41 -38.45
C GLU A 94 -7.03 -2.45 -39.06
N ASP A 95 -7.26 -1.14 -38.99
CA ASP A 95 -6.30 -0.12 -39.41
C ASP A 95 -5.02 -0.15 -38.56
N PHE A 96 -5.13 -0.42 -37.26
CA PHE A 96 -3.98 -0.61 -36.38
C PHE A 96 -3.18 -1.85 -36.81
N ASP A 97 -3.85 -2.96 -37.06
CA ASP A 97 -3.23 -4.20 -37.52
C ASP A 97 -2.49 -4.02 -38.85
N ALA A 98 -3.12 -3.34 -39.82
CA ALA A 98 -2.49 -3.04 -41.10
C ALA A 98 -1.20 -2.18 -40.96
N ARG A 99 -1.17 -1.27 -39.97
CA ARG A 99 0.06 -0.50 -39.68
C ARG A 99 1.15 -1.36 -39.04
N VAL A 100 0.78 -2.32 -38.20
CA VAL A 100 1.72 -3.26 -37.58
C VAL A 100 2.32 -4.18 -38.64
N ALA A 101 1.49 -4.82 -39.48
CA ALA A 101 1.95 -5.68 -40.57
C ALA A 101 2.95 -4.97 -41.48
N LYS A 102 2.59 -3.76 -41.94
CA LYS A 102 3.48 -2.93 -42.76
C LYS A 102 4.78 -2.55 -42.04
N GLY A 103 4.73 -2.34 -40.72
CA GLY A 103 5.91 -2.02 -39.91
C GLY A 103 6.84 -3.21 -39.67
N LEU A 104 6.35 -4.43 -39.88
CA LEU A 104 7.07 -5.69 -39.75
C LEU A 104 7.39 -6.33 -41.11
N ASP A 105 7.27 -5.58 -42.21
CA ASP A 105 7.50 -6.08 -43.58
C ASP A 105 6.70 -7.37 -43.90
N ASP A 106 5.45 -7.44 -43.42
CA ASP A 106 4.53 -8.56 -43.58
C ASP A 106 5.05 -9.92 -43.04
N GLU A 107 5.97 -9.90 -42.07
CA GLU A 107 6.36 -11.11 -41.31
C GLU A 107 5.21 -11.65 -40.45
N ASP A 108 5.22 -12.94 -40.12
CA ASP A 108 4.22 -13.56 -39.24
C ASP A 108 4.37 -13.04 -37.80
N TYR A 109 3.28 -12.53 -37.21
CA TYR A 109 3.23 -12.07 -35.82
C TYR A 109 1.96 -12.53 -35.09
N THR A 110 1.97 -12.37 -33.76
CA THR A 110 0.80 -12.64 -32.91
C THR A 110 0.61 -11.53 -31.89
N TYR A 111 -0.64 -11.31 -31.47
CA TYR A 111 -0.97 -10.37 -30.42
C TYR A 111 -1.07 -11.06 -29.06
N PHE A 112 -0.57 -10.39 -28.04
CA PHE A 112 -0.85 -10.71 -26.66
C PHE A 112 -1.88 -9.73 -26.11
N CYS A 113 -3.05 -10.25 -25.74
CA CYS A 113 -4.18 -9.44 -25.29
C CYS A 113 -4.35 -9.58 -23.78
N GLU A 114 -4.28 -8.45 -23.07
CA GLU A 114 -4.54 -8.37 -21.63
C GLU A 114 -5.78 -7.52 -21.35
N LEU A 115 -6.40 -7.76 -20.19
CA LEU A 115 -7.47 -6.89 -19.71
C LEU A 115 -6.88 -5.54 -19.28
N LYS A 116 -7.48 -4.45 -19.77
CA LYS A 116 -7.13 -3.12 -19.32
C LYS A 116 -7.74 -2.86 -17.95
N PHE A 117 -6.91 -2.80 -16.91
CA PHE A 117 -7.35 -2.38 -15.58
C PHE A 117 -7.66 -0.89 -15.55
N ASP A 118 -8.79 -0.53 -14.94
CA ASP A 118 -9.16 0.86 -14.67
C ASP A 118 -8.66 1.24 -13.27
N GLY A 119 -7.50 1.87 -13.22
CA GLY A 119 -6.79 2.15 -11.98
C GLY A 119 -5.63 3.12 -12.16
N VAL A 120 -4.73 3.11 -11.18
CA VAL A 120 -3.54 3.98 -11.16
C VAL A 120 -2.32 3.17 -11.59
N SER A 121 -1.55 3.71 -12.54
CA SER A 121 -0.27 3.12 -12.93
C SER A 121 0.76 3.26 -11.82
N ILE A 122 1.46 2.17 -11.51
CA ILE A 122 2.51 2.12 -10.48
C ILE A 122 3.85 1.72 -11.11
N SER A 123 4.95 2.20 -10.53
CA SER A 123 6.32 1.83 -10.91
C SER A 123 7.04 1.34 -9.66
N LEU A 124 7.56 0.10 -9.70
CA LEU A 124 8.24 -0.55 -8.59
C LEU A 124 9.72 -0.75 -8.98
N ILE A 125 10.63 -0.28 -8.13
CA ILE A 125 12.08 -0.45 -8.30
C ILE A 125 12.54 -1.51 -7.29
N TYR A 126 13.26 -2.51 -7.78
CA TYR A 126 13.85 -3.58 -6.98
C TYR A 126 15.38 -3.47 -7.09
N GLU A 127 16.09 -3.66 -5.97
CA GLU A 127 17.55 -3.64 -5.86
C GLU A 127 18.07 -4.94 -5.25
#